data_AF-A0A1U7VEM5-F1
#
_entry.id   AF-A0A1U7VEM5-F1
#
_cell.length_a   1.000
_cell.length_b   1.000
_cell.length_c   1.000
_cell.angle_alpha   90.00
_cell.angle_beta   90.00
_cell.angle_gamma   90.00
#
_symmetry.space_group_name_H-M   'P 1'
#
loop_
_entity.id
_entity.type
_entity.pdbx_description
1 polymer ?
#
loop_
_entity_poly.entity_id
_entity_poly.type
_entity_poly.pdbx_seq_one_letter_code
_entity_poly.pdbx_strand_id
1 'polypeptide(L)'
;MVETSDVNIPVAVADSSKKVMIDSSHPFFLHPSDYPGMNLVSSSFDGKSYGVWRRAVVIALSAKNKLGFIDGTLSIPDESLGLQSAWSRGNDMVLSWLLNSLSKEIAEGVLYSHSAKDIWNDLEDRFGQKIVLNCFNFKKN
;
A
#
# COMPACT_ATOMS: atom_id res chain seq x y z
N MET A 1 23.11 11.57 64.85
CA MET A 1 23.54 11.99 63.49
C MET A 1 23.27 10.80 62.59
N VAL A 2 22.30 10.96 61.68
CA VAL A 2 21.80 9.89 60.80
C VAL A 2 22.66 9.94 59.53
N GLU A 3 23.36 8.84 59.21
CA GLU A 3 23.91 8.65 57.87
C GLU A 3 22.77 8.16 56.96
N THR A 4 22.35 9.01 56.02
CA THR A 4 21.52 8.61 54.89
C THR A 4 22.43 8.43 53.69
N SER A 5 22.77 7.17 53.38
CA SER A 5 23.44 6.79 52.15
C SER A 5 22.44 6.86 50.99
N ASP A 6 22.57 7.88 50.15
CA ASP A 6 21.81 8.01 48.91
C ASP A 6 22.22 6.90 47.93
N VAL A 7 21.32 5.93 47.74
CA VAL A 7 21.45 4.91 46.70
C VAL A 7 21.17 5.58 45.35
N ASN A 8 22.23 5.97 44.65
CA ASN A 8 22.16 6.45 43.27
C ASN A 8 21.83 5.26 42.35
N ILE A 9 20.53 5.02 42.13
CA ILE A 9 20.05 4.07 41.12
C ILE A 9 20.31 4.71 39.75
N PRO A 10 21.11 4.10 38.85
CA PRO A 10 21.18 4.57 37.48
C PRO A 10 19.82 4.29 36.84
N VAL A 11 19.03 5.35 36.61
CA VAL A 11 17.89 5.31 35.70
C VAL A 11 18.47 4.92 34.34
N ALA A 12 18.28 3.65 33.97
CA ALA A 12 18.55 3.18 32.63
C ALA A 12 17.67 4.00 31.68
N VAL A 13 18.27 5.01 31.05
CA VAL A 13 17.67 5.67 29.89
C VAL A 13 17.66 4.60 28.81
N ALA A 14 16.52 3.91 28.69
CA ALA A 14 16.27 2.99 27.61
C ALA A 14 16.27 3.83 26.32
N ASP A 15 17.37 3.78 25.59
CA ASP A 15 17.45 4.28 24.22
C ASP A 15 16.47 3.46 23.38
N SER A 16 15.28 4.04 23.14
CA SER A 16 14.17 3.36 22.47
C SER A 16 14.19 3.52 20.95
N SER A 17 15.27 4.04 20.36
CA SER A 17 15.38 4.17 18.90
C SER A 17 15.89 2.88 18.25
N LYS A 18 15.11 1.79 18.30
CA LYS A 18 15.34 0.65 17.39
C LYS A 18 14.95 1.07 15.98
N LYS A 19 15.88 1.73 15.28
CA LYS A 19 15.74 2.06 13.85
C LYS A 19 15.61 0.76 13.05
N VAL A 20 14.42 0.49 12.53
CA VAL A 20 14.18 -0.69 11.69
C VAL A 20 15.00 -0.55 10.41
N MET A 21 15.83 -1.56 10.11
CA MET A 21 16.56 -1.61 8.85
C MET A 21 15.68 -2.17 7.74
N ILE A 22 15.65 -1.50 6.59
CA ILE A 22 14.90 -1.91 5.40
C ILE A 22 15.86 -2.67 4.49
N ASP A 23 15.77 -3.99 4.47
CA ASP A 23 16.49 -4.85 3.52
C ASP A 23 15.65 -5.12 2.25
N SER A 24 16.20 -5.87 1.29
CA SER A 24 15.55 -6.16 0.00
C SER A 24 14.25 -6.97 0.09
N SER A 25 14.03 -7.70 1.18
CA SER A 25 12.81 -8.45 1.43
C SER A 25 11.72 -7.61 2.10
N HIS A 26 12.09 -6.45 2.66
CA HIS A 26 11.17 -5.59 3.39
C HIS A 26 10.09 -5.01 2.45
N PRO A 27 8.81 -4.97 2.85
CA PRO A 27 7.71 -4.50 1.98
C PRO A 27 7.86 -3.02 1.55
N PHE A 28 8.47 -2.18 2.38
CA PHE A 28 8.75 -0.76 2.06
C PHE A 28 10.06 -0.54 1.30
N PHE A 29 10.80 -1.59 0.97
CA PHE A 29 11.96 -1.49 0.10
C PHE A 29 11.52 -1.13 -1.31
N LEU A 30 12.16 -0.13 -1.92
CA LEU A 30 11.99 0.19 -3.33
C LEU A 30 13.19 -0.37 -4.08
N HIS A 31 12.93 -1.20 -5.09
CA HIS A 31 14.00 -1.74 -5.92
C HIS A 31 14.62 -0.59 -6.74
N PRO A 32 15.94 -0.58 -6.99
CA PRO A 32 16.58 0.50 -7.77
C PRO A 32 16.00 0.70 -9.19
N SER A 33 15.36 -0.34 -9.73
CA SER A 33 14.66 -0.27 -11.03
C SER A 33 13.22 0.20 -10.93
N ASP A 34 12.70 0.47 -9.73
CA ASP A 34 11.36 1.01 -9.54
C ASP A 34 11.36 2.52 -9.77
N TYR A 35 10.47 2.99 -10.63
CA TYR A 35 10.28 4.41 -10.89
C TYR A 35 8.80 4.68 -11.21
N PRO A 36 8.30 5.91 -10.98
CA PRO A 36 6.87 6.23 -11.10
C PRO A 36 6.26 5.92 -12.47
N GLY A 37 7.04 6.09 -13.55
CA GLY A 37 6.60 5.85 -14.94
C GLY A 37 6.63 4.39 -15.40
N MET A 38 6.88 3.43 -14.51
CA MET A 38 6.84 2.01 -14.87
C MET A 38 5.39 1.57 -15.12
N ASN A 39 5.17 0.86 -16.23
CA ASN A 39 3.86 0.27 -16.54
C ASN A 39 3.71 -1.08 -15.82
N LEU A 40 2.71 -1.20 -14.94
CA LEU A 40 2.37 -2.49 -14.29
C LEU A 40 1.73 -3.47 -15.27
N VAL A 41 0.97 -2.96 -16.23
CA VAL A 41 0.16 -3.72 -17.17
C VAL A 41 0.38 -3.18 -18.57
N SER A 42 0.29 -4.04 -19.59
CA SER A 42 0.53 -3.67 -20.98
C SER A 42 -0.56 -2.80 -21.60
N SER A 43 -1.76 -2.82 -21.02
CA SER A 43 -2.93 -2.12 -21.55
C SER A 43 -3.59 -1.33 -20.43
N SER A 44 -3.75 -0.03 -20.65
CA SER A 44 -4.46 0.85 -19.72
C SER A 44 -5.93 0.45 -19.60
N PHE A 45 -6.49 0.53 -18.40
CA PHE A 45 -7.90 0.28 -18.15
C PHE A 45 -8.75 1.43 -18.70
N ASP A 46 -9.62 1.11 -19.66
CA ASP A 46 -10.51 2.05 -20.32
C ASP A 46 -11.97 1.95 -19.83
N GLY A 47 -12.20 1.27 -18.70
CA GLY A 47 -13.53 0.98 -18.18
C GLY A 47 -14.07 -0.39 -18.62
N LYS A 48 -13.41 -1.08 -19.55
CA LYS A 48 -13.83 -2.42 -20.02
C LYS A 48 -12.99 -3.51 -19.41
N SER A 49 -13.59 -4.70 -19.28
CA SER A 49 -12.89 -5.91 -18.82
C SER A 49 -12.14 -5.73 -17.49
N TYR A 50 -12.77 -5.03 -16.52
CA TYR A 50 -12.17 -4.71 -15.22
C TYR A 50 -11.51 -5.92 -14.55
N GLY A 51 -12.14 -7.10 -14.59
CA GLY A 51 -11.57 -8.32 -14.02
C GLY A 51 -10.21 -8.74 -14.59
N VAL A 52 -9.95 -8.48 -15.88
CA VAL A 52 -8.67 -8.78 -16.53
C VAL A 52 -7.60 -7.80 -16.06
N TRP A 53 -7.89 -6.50 -16.12
CA TRP A 53 -6.98 -5.46 -15.64
C TRP A 53 -6.67 -5.61 -14.15
N ARG A 54 -7.71 -5.80 -13.32
CA ARG A 54 -7.62 -6.04 -11.88
C ARG A 54 -6.68 -7.20 -11.57
N ARG A 55 -6.86 -8.33 -12.26
CA ARG A 55 -5.99 -9.50 -12.06
C ARG A 55 -4.54 -9.23 -12.45
N ALA A 56 -4.31 -8.50 -13.55
CA ALA A 56 -2.98 -8.13 -13.99
C ALA A 56 -2.26 -7.21 -12.98
N VAL A 57 -2.96 -6.19 -12.45
CA VAL A 57 -2.42 -5.30 -11.40
C VAL A 57 -2.08 -6.06 -10.12
N VAL A 58 -2.98 -6.95 -9.64
CA VAL A 58 -2.73 -7.77 -8.46
C VAL A 58 -1.48 -8.64 -8.63
N ILE A 59 -1.31 -9.29 -9.78
CA ILE A 59 -0.13 -10.12 -10.07
C ILE A 59 1.14 -9.27 -10.07
N ALA A 60 1.11 -8.12 -10.77
CA ALA A 60 2.28 -7.24 -10.88
C ALA A 60 2.71 -6.68 -9.51
N LEU A 61 1.77 -6.21 -8.69
CA LEU A 61 2.07 -5.71 -7.35
C LEU A 61 2.53 -6.82 -6.40
N SER A 62 1.95 -8.03 -6.50
CA SER A 62 2.37 -9.18 -5.72
C SER A 62 3.83 -9.57 -6.02
N ALA A 63 4.20 -9.63 -7.30
CA ALA A 63 5.56 -9.94 -7.73
C ALA A 63 6.61 -8.92 -7.22
N LYS A 64 6.19 -7.69 -6.92
CA LYS A 64 7.04 -6.60 -6.41
C LYS A 64 6.99 -6.46 -4.88
N ASN A 65 6.26 -7.33 -4.19
CA ASN A 65 5.98 -7.21 -2.75
C ASN A 65 5.34 -5.87 -2.37
N LYS A 66 4.35 -5.42 -3.17
CA LYS A 66 3.65 -4.13 -3.01
C LYS A 66 2.12 -4.28 -2.93
N LEU A 67 1.60 -5.51 -3.01
CA LEU A 67 0.15 -5.78 -2.95
C LEU A 67 -0.50 -5.18 -1.69
N GLY A 68 0.23 -5.18 -0.57
CA GLY A 68 -0.30 -4.72 0.70
C GLY A 68 -0.68 -3.24 0.77
N PHE A 69 -0.19 -2.42 -0.18
CA PHE A 69 -0.58 -1.00 -0.29
C PHE A 69 -2.01 -0.82 -0.81
N ILE A 70 -2.54 -1.78 -1.59
CA ILE A 70 -3.90 -1.67 -2.16
C ILE A 70 -4.95 -2.47 -1.37
N ASP A 71 -4.57 -3.60 -0.75
CA ASP A 71 -5.48 -4.35 0.13
C ASP A 71 -5.49 -3.82 1.59
N GLY A 72 -4.50 -3.00 1.95
CA GLY A 72 -4.37 -2.38 3.26
C GLY A 72 -3.74 -3.26 4.34
N THR A 73 -3.15 -4.39 3.98
CA THR A 73 -2.31 -5.20 4.89
C THR A 73 -1.02 -4.48 5.28
N LEU A 74 -0.56 -3.51 4.48
CA LEU A 74 0.54 -2.59 4.82
C LEU A 74 -0.02 -1.24 5.29
N SER A 75 -0.41 -1.18 6.56
CA SER A 75 -0.86 0.06 7.19
C SER A 75 0.28 1.06 7.42
N ILE A 76 -0.09 2.32 7.63
CA ILE A 76 0.85 3.37 8.04
C ILE A 76 1.58 2.92 9.32
N PRO A 77 2.92 2.90 9.35
CA PRO A 77 3.67 2.50 10.52
C PRO A 77 3.54 3.50 11.69
N ASP A 78 3.70 2.99 12.90
CA ASP A 78 3.83 3.82 14.09
C ASP A 78 5.01 4.80 13.95
N GLU A 79 4.84 6.01 14.46
CA GLU A 79 5.84 7.09 14.37
C GLU A 79 7.16 6.71 15.04
N SER A 80 7.12 5.91 16.12
CA SER A 80 8.29 5.43 16.84
C SER A 80 9.24 4.56 16.00
N LEU A 81 8.76 3.96 14.92
CA LEU A 81 9.55 3.05 14.07
C LEU A 81 10.39 3.79 13.02
N GLY A 82 10.13 5.09 12.77
CA GLY A 82 10.82 5.86 11.74
C GLY A 82 10.59 5.37 10.30
N LEU A 83 9.58 4.52 10.08
CA LEU A 83 9.29 3.89 8.78
C LEU A 83 8.27 4.66 7.93
N GLN A 84 7.61 5.68 8.48
CA GLN A 84 6.55 6.41 7.77
C GLN A 84 7.02 6.99 6.43
N SER A 85 8.22 7.59 6.39
CA SER A 85 8.77 8.12 5.14
C SER A 85 9.00 7.03 4.08
N ALA A 86 9.39 5.82 4.49
CA ALA A 86 9.56 4.69 3.57
C ALA A 86 8.22 4.15 3.09
N TRP A 87 7.23 4.06 4.00
CA TRP A 87 5.86 3.71 3.64
C TRP A 87 5.27 4.71 2.64
N SER A 88 5.41 6.02 2.88
CA SER A 88 4.89 7.07 1.99
C SER A 88 5.49 6.97 0.60
N ARG A 89 6.82 6.80 0.47
CA ARG A 89 7.45 6.58 -0.84
C ARG A 89 6.92 5.33 -1.54
N GLY A 90 6.67 4.25 -0.80
CA GLY A 90 6.07 3.04 -1.34
C GLY A 90 4.64 3.26 -1.82
N ASN A 91 3.83 3.96 -1.04
CA ASN A 91 2.46 4.34 -1.41
C ASN A 91 2.45 5.21 -2.66
N ASP A 92 3.27 6.26 -2.73
CA ASP A 92 3.33 7.18 -3.87
C ASP A 92 3.79 6.47 -5.16
N MET A 93 4.68 5.48 -5.02
CA MET A 93 5.09 4.63 -6.14
C MET A 93 3.92 3.81 -6.68
N VAL A 94 3.19 3.14 -5.79
CA VAL A 94 2.01 2.34 -6.19
C VAL A 94 0.89 3.24 -6.74
N LEU A 95 0.69 4.42 -6.15
CA LEU A 95 -0.26 5.42 -6.63
C LEU A 95 0.06 5.82 -8.08
N SER A 96 1.32 6.14 -8.36
CA SER A 96 1.80 6.51 -9.70
C SER A 96 1.56 5.38 -10.71
N TRP A 97 1.87 4.14 -10.32
CA TRP A 97 1.66 2.97 -11.18
C TRP A 97 0.18 2.69 -11.45
N LEU A 98 -0.69 2.86 -10.45
CA LEU A 98 -2.13 2.75 -10.63
C LEU A 98 -2.60 3.81 -11.62
N LEU A 99 -2.28 5.09 -11.39
CA LEU A 99 -2.69 6.19 -12.28
C LEU A 99 -2.23 5.98 -13.73
N ASN A 100 -0.99 5.53 -13.93
CA ASN A 100 -0.45 5.24 -15.27
C ASN A 100 -1.10 4.02 -15.94
N SER A 101 -1.69 3.13 -15.16
CA SER A 101 -2.43 1.96 -15.67
C SER A 101 -3.88 2.25 -16.05
N LEU A 102 -4.36 3.48 -15.87
CA LEU A 102 -5.72 3.91 -16.17
C LEU A 102 -5.77 4.73 -17.46
N SER A 103 -6.91 4.74 -18.14
CA SER A 103 -7.19 5.74 -19.17
C SER A 103 -7.22 7.13 -18.54
N LYS A 104 -6.95 8.17 -19.35
CA LYS A 104 -6.94 9.56 -18.87
C LYS A 104 -8.23 9.94 -18.14
N GLU A 105 -9.38 9.57 -18.70
CA GLU A 105 -10.70 9.86 -18.12
C GLU A 105 -10.88 9.25 -16.73
N ILE A 106 -10.47 7.99 -16.56
CA ILE A 106 -10.59 7.30 -15.26
C ILE A 106 -9.56 7.84 -14.26
N ALA A 107 -8.32 8.09 -14.71
CA ALA A 107 -7.26 8.64 -13.89
C ALA A 107 -7.65 10.01 -13.31
N GLU A 108 -8.24 10.90 -14.11
CA GLU A 108 -8.74 12.22 -13.65
C GLU A 108 -9.78 12.08 -12.54
N GLY A 109 -10.63 11.04 -12.58
CA GLY A 109 -11.66 10.77 -11.58
C GLY A 109 -11.14 10.25 -10.23
N VAL A 110 -9.87 9.87 -10.12
CA VAL A 110 -9.23 9.35 -8.90
C VAL A 110 -7.93 10.08 -8.54
N LEU A 111 -7.57 11.11 -9.29
CA LEU A 111 -6.28 11.81 -9.18
C LEU A 111 -6.04 12.41 -7.78
N TYR A 112 -7.10 12.86 -7.11
CA TYR A 112 -7.03 13.51 -5.79
C TYR A 112 -7.17 12.54 -4.62
N SER A 113 -7.13 11.23 -4.87
CA SER A 113 -7.11 10.21 -3.82
C SER A 113 -5.82 10.29 -2.99
N HIS A 114 -5.93 10.05 -1.69
CA HIS A 114 -4.82 10.24 -0.75
C HIS A 114 -3.88 9.03 -0.70
N SER A 115 -4.37 7.84 -1.04
CA SER A 115 -3.60 6.61 -1.00
C SER A 115 -3.89 5.68 -2.17
N ALA A 116 -2.96 4.76 -2.44
CA ALA A 116 -3.16 3.69 -3.42
C ALA A 116 -4.39 2.83 -3.08
N LYS A 117 -4.66 2.63 -1.78
CA LYS A 117 -5.85 1.94 -1.29
C LYS A 117 -7.14 2.68 -1.64
N ASP A 118 -7.15 4.00 -1.53
CA ASP A 118 -8.34 4.80 -1.87
C ASP A 118 -8.67 4.72 -3.36
N ILE A 119 -7.64 4.83 -4.24
CA ILE A 119 -7.81 4.58 -5.68
C ILE A 119 -8.35 3.16 -5.91
N TRP A 120 -7.74 2.16 -5.27
CA TRP A 120 -8.14 0.78 -5.46
C TRP A 120 -9.60 0.52 -5.08
N ASN A 121 -10.03 1.00 -3.90
CA ASN A 121 -11.41 0.86 -3.43
C ASN A 121 -12.40 1.57 -4.35
N ASP A 122 -12.09 2.79 -4.77
CA ASP A 122 -12.96 3.54 -5.69
C ASP A 122 -13.15 2.80 -7.02
N LEU A 123 -12.09 2.21 -7.56
CA LEU A 123 -12.16 1.40 -8.78
C LEU A 123 -12.95 0.09 -8.57
N GLU A 124 -12.77 -0.58 -7.43
CA GLU A 124 -13.56 -1.77 -7.08
C GLU A 124 -15.06 -1.41 -6.92
N ASP A 125 -15.39 -0.28 -6.30
CA ASP A 125 -16.77 0.16 -6.10
C ASP A 125 -17.45 0.52 -7.41
N ARG A 126 -16.75 1.23 -8.31
CA ARG A 126 -17.26 1.69 -9.61
C ARG A 126 -17.34 0.57 -10.64
N PHE A 127 -16.35 -0.33 -10.69
CA PHE A 127 -16.18 -1.29 -11.80
C PHE A 127 -16.17 -2.76 -11.36
N GLY A 128 -16.02 -3.04 -10.06
CA GLY A 128 -16.05 -4.40 -9.50
C GLY A 128 -17.46 -5.00 -9.41
N GLN A 129 -18.51 -4.21 -9.64
CA GLN A 129 -19.89 -4.71 -9.64
C GLN A 129 -20.22 -5.55 -10.88
N LYS A 130 -19.84 -6.84 -10.83
CA LYS A 130 -20.57 -7.94 -11.48
C LYS A 130 -20.18 -9.33 -10.95
N ILE A 131 -20.20 -9.55 -9.63
CA ILE A 131 -20.23 -10.93 -9.07
C ILE A 131 -21.24 -11.07 -7.91
N VAL A 132 -21.50 -10.04 -7.10
CA VAL A 132 -22.31 -10.19 -5.88
C VAL A 132 -23.79 -10.54 -6.15
N LEU A 133 -24.43 -9.98 -7.18
CA LEU A 133 -25.87 -10.24 -7.45
C LEU A 133 -26.16 -11.52 -8.24
N ASN A 134 -25.15 -12.17 -8.82
CA ASN A 134 -25.33 -13.44 -9.52
C ASN A 134 -25.05 -14.67 -8.64
N CYS A 135 -24.51 -14.55 -7.42
CA CYS A 135 -24.36 -15.71 -6.54
C CYS A 135 -25.61 -15.98 -5.67
N PHE A 136 -26.48 -15.00 -5.47
CA PHE A 136 -27.70 -15.17 -4.66
C PHE A 136 -28.91 -15.69 -5.45
N ASN A 137 -28.93 -15.57 -6.78
CA ASN A 137 -30.04 -16.05 -7.62
C ASN A 137 -29.93 -17.51 -8.08
N PHE A 138 -28.80 -18.19 -7.87
CA PHE A 138 -28.62 -19.60 -8.26
C PHE A 138 -28.86 -20.61 -7.11
N LYS A 139 -29.47 -20.18 -6.00
CA LYS A 139 -29.87 -21.08 -4.89
C LYS A 139 -31.39 -21.21 -4.69
N LYS A 140 -32.20 -20.78 -5.65
CA LYS A 140 -33.64 -21.10 -5.69
C LYS A 140 -34.03 -21.63 -7.06
N ASN A 141 -33.87 -22.93 -7.25
CA ASN A 141 -34.77 -23.81 -8.00
C ASN A 141 -34.41 -25.25 -7.65
#